data_AF-A0A8S8YS32-F1
#
_entry.id   AF-A0A8S8YS32-F1
#
_cell.length_a   1.000
_cell.length_b   1.000
_cell.length_c   1.000
_cell.angle_alpha   90.00
_cell.angle_beta   90.00
_cell.angle_gamma   90.00
#
_symmetry.space_group_name_H-M   'P 1'
#
loop_
_entity.id
_entity.type
_entity.pdbx_description
1 polymer ?
#
loop_
_entity_poly.entity_id
_entity_poly.type
_entity_poly.pdbx_seq_one_letter_code
_entity_poly.pdbx_strand_id
1 'polypeptide(L)'
;MRPGNKGFWLCLTSDEEARSDGAPTSFEAEMTPWWGPPSTLTYRNNVYGLDMGYDILRLQGSKLKLKIDGEEFEGTAYFQKVSVQAPSFPWFWGMLHFDDGSYIDWFRPHITPGMTSMDDKPWRLRDFFRTPAIGTGIFHDARRDRTENFKRCEVEVLEPDEEEPMLDNHGNPLPKFKVRIWNGRTQISILVRAVSRARWTFAQSPRARVWSAISPTMSTLWRYSR
;
A
#
# COMPACT_ATOMS: atom_id res chain seq x y z
N MET A 1 -11.81 -17.81 2.99
CA MET A 1 -10.64 -18.70 2.91
C MET A 1 -11.13 -20.13 2.72
N ARG A 2 -10.44 -20.92 1.90
CA ARG A 2 -10.64 -22.37 1.79
C ARG A 2 -10.21 -23.06 3.10
N PRO A 3 -10.83 -24.20 3.49
CA PRO A 3 -10.44 -24.94 4.67
C PRO A 3 -8.94 -25.23 4.73
N GLY A 4 -8.33 -25.06 5.91
CA GLY A 4 -6.90 -25.31 6.14
C GLY A 4 -5.95 -24.26 5.55
N ASN A 5 -6.40 -23.01 5.36
CA ASN A 5 -5.61 -21.91 4.80
C ASN A 5 -5.01 -22.22 3.41
N LYS A 6 -5.66 -23.10 2.64
CA LYS A 6 -5.15 -23.55 1.34
C LYS A 6 -5.30 -22.53 0.22
N GLY A 7 -6.03 -21.44 0.46
CA GLY A 7 -6.22 -20.37 -0.52
C GLY A 7 -7.44 -19.50 -0.23
N PHE A 8 -7.57 -18.43 -0.96
CA PHE A 8 -8.75 -17.56 -0.98
C PHE A 8 -8.90 -16.96 -2.37
N TRP A 9 -10.10 -16.46 -2.66
CA TRP A 9 -10.40 -15.90 -3.96
C TRP A 9 -11.14 -14.58 -3.80
N LEU A 10 -10.99 -13.73 -4.81
CA LEU A 10 -11.70 -12.48 -4.96
C LEU A 10 -12.29 -12.45 -6.37
N CYS A 11 -13.59 -12.23 -6.48
CA CYS A 11 -14.27 -12.03 -7.75
C CYS A 11 -14.92 -10.65 -7.70
N LEU A 12 -14.52 -9.78 -8.61
CA LEU A 12 -15.05 -8.42 -8.75
C LEU A 12 -15.58 -8.22 -10.16
N THR A 13 -16.64 -7.42 -10.25
CA THR A 13 -17.20 -6.96 -11.52
C THR A 13 -17.33 -5.45 -11.45
N SER A 14 -16.89 -4.75 -12.49
CA SER A 14 -17.02 -3.31 -12.59
C SER A 14 -18.45 -2.94 -12.99
N ASP A 15 -18.96 -1.82 -12.47
CA ASP A 15 -20.22 -1.23 -12.94
C ASP A 15 -20.05 -0.57 -14.33
N GLU A 16 -21.14 -0.01 -14.87
CA GLU A 16 -21.13 0.59 -16.20
C GLU A 16 -20.26 1.84 -16.30
N GLU A 17 -20.26 2.67 -15.26
CA GLU A 17 -19.47 3.90 -15.19
C GLU A 17 -17.97 3.57 -15.20
N ALA A 18 -17.53 2.66 -14.31
CA ALA A 18 -16.13 2.23 -14.27
C ALA A 18 -15.67 1.60 -15.59
N ARG A 19 -16.52 0.82 -16.25
CA ARG A 19 -16.21 0.26 -17.59
C ARG A 19 -16.08 1.34 -18.65
N SER A 20 -16.93 2.37 -18.61
CA SER A 20 -16.85 3.50 -19.54
C SER A 20 -15.54 4.29 -19.40
N ASP A 21 -14.96 4.29 -18.20
CA ASP A 21 -13.65 4.86 -17.88
C ASP A 21 -12.46 3.90 -18.14
N GLY A 22 -12.71 2.76 -18.79
CA GLY A 22 -11.69 1.80 -19.21
C GLY A 22 -11.34 0.73 -18.17
N ALA A 23 -12.12 0.58 -17.08
CA ALA A 23 -11.95 -0.55 -16.18
C ALA A 23 -12.38 -1.87 -16.84
N PRO A 24 -11.66 -2.97 -16.60
CA PRO A 24 -12.08 -4.31 -16.99
C PRO A 24 -13.49 -4.66 -16.52
N THR A 25 -14.16 -5.55 -17.25
CA THR A 25 -15.50 -6.04 -16.91
C THR A 25 -15.49 -6.94 -15.69
N SER A 26 -14.54 -7.88 -15.61
CA SER A 26 -14.39 -8.80 -14.49
C SER A 26 -12.93 -9.02 -14.09
N PHE A 27 -12.75 -9.28 -12.79
CA PHE A 27 -11.50 -9.68 -12.18
C PHE A 27 -11.72 -10.90 -11.29
N GLU A 28 -10.97 -11.96 -11.52
CA GLU A 28 -10.96 -13.15 -10.68
C GLU A 28 -9.54 -13.40 -10.21
N ALA A 29 -9.30 -13.28 -8.91
CA ALA A 29 -8.00 -13.51 -8.30
C ALA A 29 -8.07 -14.72 -7.36
N GLU A 30 -7.31 -15.77 -7.65
CA GLU A 30 -7.07 -16.88 -6.74
C GLU A 30 -5.69 -16.71 -6.10
N MET A 31 -5.67 -16.65 -4.78
CA MET A 31 -4.48 -16.41 -3.99
C MET A 31 -4.20 -17.63 -3.10
N THR A 32 -3.02 -18.20 -3.26
CA THR A 32 -2.56 -19.37 -2.52
C THR A 32 -1.38 -18.99 -1.63
N PRO A 33 -1.52 -19.03 -0.29
CA PRO A 33 -0.38 -18.89 0.61
C PRO A 33 0.71 -19.88 0.20
N TRP A 34 1.93 -19.38 -0.02
CA TRP A 34 2.98 -20.12 -0.71
C TRP A 34 4.02 -20.67 0.25
N TRP A 35 4.53 -19.89 1.20
CA TRP A 35 5.59 -20.36 2.08
C TRP A 35 5.82 -19.53 3.34
N GLY A 36 6.22 -20.24 4.41
CA GLY A 36 6.84 -19.68 5.60
C GLY A 36 5.99 -18.67 6.39
N PRO A 37 6.65 -17.85 7.24
CA PRO A 37 6.02 -16.77 7.99
C PRO A 37 5.19 -15.76 7.15
N PRO A 38 5.63 -15.29 5.95
CA PRO A 38 4.84 -14.34 5.16
C PRO A 38 3.51 -14.89 4.59
N SER A 39 3.36 -16.21 4.53
CA SER A 39 2.10 -16.86 4.15
C SER A 39 1.21 -17.22 5.35
N THR A 40 1.49 -16.63 6.51
CA THR A 40 0.65 -16.74 7.71
C THR A 40 -0.23 -15.51 7.86
N LEU A 41 -1.51 -15.73 8.12
CA LEU A 41 -2.44 -14.65 8.41
C LEU A 41 -2.07 -13.99 9.74
N THR A 42 -1.78 -12.69 9.71
CA THR A 42 -1.47 -11.91 10.90
C THR A 42 -2.59 -10.93 11.20
N TYR A 43 -2.94 -10.80 12.47
CA TYR A 43 -3.90 -9.83 12.97
C TYR A 43 -3.19 -8.81 13.86
N ARG A 44 -3.51 -7.53 13.69
CA ARG A 44 -3.10 -6.46 14.59
C ARG A 44 -4.27 -5.53 14.87
N ASN A 45 -4.52 -5.31 16.15
CA ASN A 45 -5.39 -4.24 16.64
C ASN A 45 -4.50 -3.07 17.09
N ASN A 46 -4.74 -1.88 16.55
CA ASN A 46 -4.04 -0.67 16.97
C ASN A 46 -5.06 0.33 17.50
N VAL A 47 -5.01 0.60 18.80
CA VAL A 47 -5.85 1.59 19.47
C VAL A 47 -5.06 2.89 19.63
N TYR A 48 -5.68 3.99 19.24
CA TYR A 48 -5.24 5.35 19.52
C TYR A 48 -6.23 6.02 20.49
N GLY A 49 -5.93 7.24 20.94
CA GLY A 49 -6.71 7.91 22.00
C GLY A 49 -8.24 7.91 21.78
N LEU A 50 -8.99 7.86 22.89
CA LEU A 50 -10.45 7.71 22.96
C LEU A 50 -10.98 6.32 22.51
N ASP A 51 -10.21 5.25 22.71
CA ASP A 51 -10.55 3.86 22.32
C ASP A 51 -10.85 3.68 20.82
N MET A 52 -10.42 4.62 19.99
CA MET A 52 -10.60 4.58 18.54
C MET A 52 -9.35 4.03 17.88
N GLY A 53 -9.50 3.17 16.88
CA GLY A 53 -8.36 2.48 16.29
C GLY A 53 -8.60 1.94 14.90
N TYR A 54 -7.73 1.02 14.50
CA TYR A 54 -7.94 0.18 13.34
C TYR A 54 -7.51 -1.25 13.59
N ASP A 55 -8.16 -2.15 12.86
CA ASP A 55 -7.81 -3.56 12.76
C ASP A 55 -7.16 -3.82 11.40
N ILE A 56 -6.04 -4.54 11.41
CA ILE A 56 -5.40 -5.03 10.19
C ILE A 56 -5.36 -6.55 10.24
N LEU A 57 -5.87 -7.15 9.17
CA LEU A 57 -5.64 -8.54 8.82
C LEU A 57 -4.74 -8.55 7.58
N ARG A 58 -3.58 -9.22 7.66
CA ARG A 58 -2.56 -9.17 6.61
C ARG A 58 -2.05 -10.57 6.27
N LEU A 59 -1.84 -10.80 4.97
CA LEU A 59 -1.08 -11.91 4.42
C LEU A 59 -0.02 -11.33 3.51
N GLN A 60 1.26 -11.46 3.90
CA GLN A 60 2.35 -10.78 3.21
C GLN A 60 2.61 -11.38 1.82
N GLY A 61 2.61 -12.71 1.70
CA GLY A 61 2.97 -13.40 0.47
C GLY A 61 1.99 -14.51 0.10
N SER A 62 1.49 -14.45 -1.14
CA SER A 62 0.72 -15.50 -1.80
C SER A 62 1.08 -15.59 -3.27
N LYS A 63 0.98 -16.79 -3.85
CA LYS A 63 0.94 -16.97 -5.31
C LYS A 63 -0.41 -16.49 -5.82
N LEU A 64 -0.40 -15.74 -6.91
CA LEU A 64 -1.57 -15.19 -7.56
C LEU A 64 -1.78 -15.87 -8.91
N LYS A 65 -2.98 -16.37 -9.12
CA LYS A 65 -3.55 -16.58 -10.46
C LYS A 65 -4.64 -15.53 -10.64
N LEU A 66 -4.52 -14.72 -11.67
CA LEU A 66 -5.42 -13.61 -11.94
C LEU A 66 -6.02 -13.79 -13.32
N LYS A 67 -7.32 -13.58 -13.44
CA LYS A 67 -8.04 -13.55 -14.71
C LYS A 67 -8.73 -12.20 -14.86
N ILE A 68 -8.46 -11.50 -15.95
CA ILE A 68 -9.05 -10.20 -16.27
C ILE A 68 -9.71 -10.32 -17.64
N ASP A 69 -11.02 -10.12 -17.73
CA ASP A 69 -11.78 -10.19 -18.99
C ASP A 69 -11.50 -11.43 -19.85
N GLY A 70 -11.21 -12.56 -19.20
CA GLY A 70 -10.89 -13.82 -19.87
C GLY A 70 -9.39 -14.13 -20.01
N GLU A 71 -8.52 -13.13 -19.91
CA GLU A 71 -7.06 -13.28 -20.01
C GLU A 71 -6.44 -13.70 -18.67
N GLU A 72 -5.53 -14.68 -18.71
CA GLU A 72 -4.92 -15.27 -17.52
C GLU A 72 -3.51 -14.73 -17.27
N PHE A 73 -3.21 -14.43 -16.01
CA PHE A 73 -1.94 -13.92 -15.53
C PHE A 73 -1.50 -14.68 -14.27
N GLU A 74 -0.19 -14.80 -14.09
CA GLU A 74 0.40 -15.37 -12.87
C GLU A 74 1.33 -14.35 -12.20
N GLY A 75 1.43 -14.43 -10.86
CA GLY A 75 2.32 -13.57 -10.11
C GLY A 75 2.30 -13.83 -8.61
N THR A 76 2.56 -12.78 -7.85
CA THR A 76 2.48 -12.79 -6.40
C THR A 76 1.53 -11.72 -5.91
N ALA A 77 0.87 -11.96 -4.78
CA ALA A 77 -0.08 -11.03 -4.18
C ALA A 77 0.19 -10.83 -2.70
N TYR A 78 -0.01 -9.58 -2.30
CA TYR A 78 -0.13 -9.14 -0.92
C TYR A 78 -1.61 -8.88 -0.63
N PHE A 79 -2.11 -9.37 0.51
CA PHE A 79 -3.50 -9.14 0.91
C PHE A 79 -3.57 -8.41 2.25
N GLN A 80 -4.41 -7.38 2.30
CA GLN A 80 -4.70 -6.65 3.53
C GLN A 80 -6.18 -6.27 3.59
N LYS A 81 -6.82 -6.64 4.71
CA LYS A 81 -8.10 -6.07 5.12
C LYS A 81 -7.83 -5.08 6.25
N VAL A 82 -8.30 -3.85 6.08
CA VAL A 82 -8.24 -2.80 7.11
C VAL A 82 -9.65 -2.47 7.53
N SER A 83 -9.92 -2.43 8.83
CA SER A 83 -11.17 -1.91 9.39
C SER A 83 -10.85 -0.72 10.27
N VAL A 84 -11.35 0.45 9.90
CA VAL A 84 -11.00 1.74 10.50
C VAL A 84 -12.18 2.26 11.31
N GLN A 85 -11.95 2.61 12.57
CA GLN A 85 -12.97 3.12 13.50
C GLN A 85 -12.75 4.60 13.87
N ALA A 86 -11.69 5.22 13.38
CA ALA A 86 -11.28 6.59 13.68
C ALA A 86 -10.82 7.34 12.41
N PRO A 87 -10.78 8.68 12.41
CA PRO A 87 -9.98 9.42 11.46
C PRO A 87 -8.53 8.90 11.50
N SER A 88 -8.05 8.40 10.38
CA SER A 88 -6.73 7.79 10.27
C SER A 88 -5.68 8.84 9.89
N PHE A 89 -4.49 8.78 10.51
CA PHE A 89 -3.36 9.63 10.10
C PHE A 89 -2.91 9.24 8.70
N PRO A 90 -2.41 10.13 7.84
CA PRO A 90 -1.83 9.70 6.58
C PRO A 90 -0.55 8.90 6.84
N TRP A 91 -0.29 7.90 5.99
CA TRP A 91 0.90 7.07 6.07
C TRP A 91 1.46 6.77 4.69
N PHE A 92 2.76 6.55 4.65
CA PHE A 92 3.38 5.82 3.56
C PHE A 92 3.45 4.35 3.94
N TRP A 93 3.03 3.49 3.04
CA TRP A 93 3.16 2.06 3.18
C TRP A 93 3.57 1.47 1.84
N GLY A 94 4.40 0.44 1.85
CA GLY A 94 4.71 -0.32 0.65
C GLY A 94 5.18 -1.72 0.97
N MET A 95 5.00 -2.58 -0.02
CA MET A 95 5.40 -3.98 -0.03
C MET A 95 6.01 -4.29 -1.39
N LEU A 96 7.15 -4.98 -1.41
CA LEU A 96 7.75 -5.51 -2.63
C LEU A 96 8.11 -6.98 -2.45
N HIS A 97 7.78 -7.79 -3.45
CA HIS A 97 8.29 -9.16 -3.60
C HIS A 97 9.48 -9.16 -4.55
N PHE A 98 10.53 -9.89 -4.19
CA PHE A 98 11.69 -10.14 -5.04
C PHE A 98 11.56 -11.50 -5.74
N ASP A 99 12.33 -11.67 -6.82
CA ASP A 99 12.33 -12.87 -7.65
C ASP A 99 12.78 -14.14 -6.91
N ASP A 100 13.64 -13.98 -5.91
CA ASP A 100 14.10 -15.06 -5.04
C ASP A 100 13.13 -15.42 -3.90
N GLY A 101 11.96 -14.80 -3.87
CA GLY A 101 10.93 -14.98 -2.84
C GLY A 101 11.06 -14.02 -1.66
N SER A 102 12.19 -13.33 -1.49
CA SER A 102 12.38 -12.33 -0.44
C SER A 102 11.32 -11.24 -0.53
N TYR A 103 11.08 -10.52 0.56
CA TYR A 103 10.17 -9.36 0.54
C TYR A 103 10.62 -8.25 1.47
N ILE A 104 10.16 -7.04 1.16
CA ILE A 104 10.33 -5.84 1.99
C ILE A 104 8.98 -5.18 2.22
N ASP A 105 8.71 -4.82 3.47
CA ASP A 105 7.50 -4.13 3.94
C ASP A 105 7.92 -2.91 4.75
N TRP A 106 7.31 -1.75 4.51
CA TRP A 106 7.58 -0.55 5.30
C TRP A 106 6.30 0.21 5.61
N PHE A 107 6.28 0.85 6.76
CA PHE A 107 5.18 1.68 7.22
C PHE A 107 5.73 2.93 7.90
N ARG A 108 5.28 4.11 7.46
CA ARG A 108 5.70 5.40 7.99
C ARG A 108 4.50 6.33 8.11
N PRO A 109 3.88 6.41 9.29
CA PRO A 109 2.86 7.43 9.55
C PRO A 109 3.50 8.82 9.53
N HIS A 110 2.72 9.81 9.14
CA HIS A 110 3.17 11.20 9.16
C HIS A 110 2.02 12.14 9.49
N ILE A 111 2.38 13.34 9.93
CA ILE A 111 1.46 14.45 10.13
C ILE A 111 1.84 15.52 9.12
N THR A 112 0.85 16.07 8.40
CA THR A 112 1.04 17.14 7.42
C THR A 112 -0.11 18.15 7.50
N PRO A 113 0.14 19.45 7.29
CA PRO A 113 -0.95 20.43 7.15
C PRO A 113 -1.93 20.08 6.02
N GLY A 114 -1.53 19.25 5.05
CA GLY A 114 -2.41 18.73 3.99
C GLY A 114 -3.53 17.81 4.49
N MET A 115 -3.50 17.36 5.75
CA MET A 115 -4.53 16.48 6.34
C MET A 115 -5.94 17.09 6.37
N THR A 116 -6.06 18.43 6.26
CA THR A 116 -7.34 19.13 6.20
C THR A 116 -7.78 19.44 4.76
N SER A 117 -7.06 18.93 3.77
CA SER A 117 -7.39 19.11 2.35
C SER A 117 -8.69 18.37 2.03
N MET A 118 -9.56 19.02 1.24
CA MET A 118 -10.83 18.43 0.78
C MET A 118 -10.77 17.99 -0.69
N ASP A 119 -9.63 18.19 -1.34
CA ASP A 119 -9.37 17.83 -2.72
C ASP A 119 -8.02 17.10 -2.84
N ASP A 120 -7.86 16.40 -3.96
CA ASP A 120 -6.83 15.38 -4.19
C ASP A 120 -5.69 15.85 -5.11
N LYS A 121 -5.63 17.15 -5.45
CA LYS A 121 -4.57 17.68 -6.33
C LYS A 121 -3.19 17.39 -5.70
N PRO A 122 -2.28 16.74 -6.43
CA PRO A 122 -0.94 16.43 -5.92
C PRO A 122 -0.05 17.68 -5.86
N TRP A 123 1.15 17.51 -5.30
CA TRP A 123 2.27 18.47 -5.36
C TRP A 123 2.00 19.81 -4.66
N ARG A 124 1.22 19.81 -3.58
CA ARG A 124 1.01 21.04 -2.81
C ARG A 124 2.21 21.32 -1.95
N LEU A 125 2.53 22.60 -1.79
CA LEU A 125 3.57 23.05 -0.86
C LEU A 125 3.35 22.52 0.57
N ARG A 126 2.08 22.38 0.98
CA ARG A 126 1.69 21.85 2.30
C ARG A 126 1.96 20.35 2.46
N ASP A 127 2.06 19.60 1.37
CA ASP A 127 2.30 18.16 1.40
C ASP A 127 3.76 17.82 1.76
N PHE A 128 4.69 18.76 1.55
CA PHE A 128 6.11 18.55 1.81
C PHE A 128 6.49 18.67 3.29
N PHE A 129 5.76 19.48 4.07
CA PHE A 129 5.95 19.56 5.51
C PHE A 129 5.32 18.34 6.18
N ARG A 130 6.17 17.37 6.52
CA ARG A 130 5.78 16.12 7.18
C ARG A 130 6.59 15.92 8.45
N THR A 131 5.96 16.03 9.62
CA THR A 131 6.60 15.60 10.88
C THR A 131 6.56 14.07 10.95
N PRO A 132 7.71 13.39 11.04
CA PRO A 132 7.75 11.94 11.09
C PRO A 132 7.18 11.44 12.42
N ALA A 133 6.24 10.50 12.34
CA ALA A 133 6.01 9.54 13.41
C ALA A 133 6.96 8.34 13.20
N ILE A 134 7.31 7.64 14.29
CA ILE A 134 8.28 6.53 14.25
C ILE A 134 7.82 5.48 13.23
N GLY A 135 8.53 5.38 12.10
CA GLY A 135 8.28 4.41 11.05
C GLY A 135 9.04 3.10 11.28
N THR A 136 8.54 2.02 10.69
CA THR A 136 9.07 0.66 10.83
C THR A 136 9.22 -0.01 9.48
N GLY A 137 10.07 -1.03 9.40
CA GLY A 137 10.17 -1.88 8.23
C GLY A 137 10.55 -3.31 8.57
N ILE A 138 10.34 -4.21 7.62
CA ILE A 138 10.72 -5.62 7.69
C ILE A 138 11.34 -5.99 6.35
N PHE A 139 12.45 -6.73 6.40
CA PHE A 139 12.99 -7.44 5.24
C PHE A 139 13.10 -8.92 5.59
N HIS A 140 12.60 -9.78 4.73
CA HIS A 140 12.77 -11.21 4.83
C HIS A 140 13.62 -11.69 3.67
N ASP A 141 14.79 -12.24 3.99
CA ASP A 141 15.72 -12.86 3.05
C ASP A 141 15.37 -14.34 2.92
N ALA A 142 14.78 -14.71 1.78
CA ALA A 142 14.36 -16.08 1.51
C ALA A 142 15.53 -17.05 1.35
N ARG A 143 16.67 -16.57 0.82
CA ARG A 143 17.85 -17.43 0.58
C ARG A 143 18.53 -17.85 1.88
N ARG A 144 18.45 -16.98 2.90
CA ARG A 144 19.07 -17.20 4.22
C ARG A 144 18.07 -17.57 5.31
N ASP A 145 16.78 -17.66 4.96
CA ASP A 145 15.66 -17.86 5.89
C ASP A 145 15.75 -16.95 7.12
N ARG A 146 15.94 -15.66 6.88
CA ARG A 146 16.18 -14.67 7.94
C ARG A 146 15.27 -13.46 7.77
N THR A 147 14.60 -13.11 8.86
CA THR A 147 13.83 -11.87 8.96
C THR A 147 14.59 -10.82 9.75
N GLU A 148 14.71 -9.62 9.19
CA GLU A 148 15.27 -8.45 9.84
C GLU A 148 14.20 -7.38 10.05
N ASN A 149 14.11 -6.90 11.29
CA ASN A 149 13.21 -5.81 11.66
C ASN A 149 13.98 -4.48 11.72
N PHE A 150 13.35 -3.43 11.20
CA PHE A 150 13.90 -2.09 11.16
C PHE A 150 13.08 -1.17 12.05
N LYS A 151 13.78 -0.46 12.95
CA LYS A 151 13.16 0.44 13.94
C LYS A 151 12.98 1.87 13.40
N ARG A 152 13.51 2.15 12.21
CA ARG A 152 13.48 3.47 11.59
C ARG A 152 13.12 3.33 10.12
N CYS A 153 12.30 4.26 9.63
CA CYS A 153 11.87 4.36 8.25
C CYS A 153 11.73 5.83 7.85
N GLU A 154 12.32 6.19 6.72
CA GLU A 154 12.18 7.47 6.04
C GLU A 154 11.60 7.23 4.65
N VAL A 155 10.70 8.14 4.26
CA VAL A 155 10.13 8.16 2.91
C VAL A 155 10.22 9.59 2.40
N GLU A 156 11.01 9.80 1.36
CA GLU A 156 11.09 11.06 0.65
C GLU A 156 10.29 10.94 -0.64
N VAL A 157 9.36 11.86 -0.87
CA VAL A 157 8.57 11.94 -2.09
C VAL A 157 9.26 12.90 -3.03
N LEU A 158 9.60 12.43 -4.21
CA LEU A 158 10.37 13.14 -5.20
C LEU A 158 9.50 13.40 -6.42
N GLU A 159 9.55 14.64 -6.92
CA GLU A 159 9.04 14.97 -8.25
C GLU A 159 9.84 14.21 -9.32
N PRO A 160 9.18 13.74 -10.38
CA PRO A 160 9.91 13.14 -11.49
C PRO A 160 10.74 14.21 -12.20
N ASP A 161 11.99 13.89 -12.46
CA ASP A 161 13.02 14.73 -13.09
C ASP A 161 13.26 14.38 -14.57
N GLU A 162 12.39 13.54 -15.15
CA GLU A 162 12.48 13.03 -16.52
C GLU A 162 11.80 14.00 -17.50
N GLU A 163 12.28 14.07 -18.75
CA GLU A 163 11.65 14.90 -19.80
C GLU A 163 10.19 14.50 -20.06
N GLU A 164 9.90 13.19 -20.03
CA GLU A 164 8.56 12.62 -20.19
C GLU A 164 8.17 11.80 -18.94
N PRO A 165 7.64 12.46 -17.88
CA PRO A 165 7.24 11.75 -16.67
C PRO A 165 5.97 10.93 -16.91
N MET A 166 5.83 9.80 -16.22
CA MET A 166 4.56 9.08 -16.20
C MET A 166 3.48 9.96 -15.54
N LEU A 167 2.30 9.98 -16.14
CA LEU A 167 1.17 10.79 -15.69
C LEU A 167 0.05 9.90 -15.15
N ASP A 168 -0.72 10.43 -14.20
CA ASP A 168 -2.01 9.83 -13.81
C ASP A 168 -3.11 10.13 -14.85
N ASN A 169 -4.29 9.54 -14.68
CA ASN A 169 -5.43 9.73 -15.60
C ASN A 169 -5.91 11.19 -15.72
N HIS A 170 -5.41 12.09 -14.87
CA HIS A 170 -5.73 13.52 -14.89
C HIS A 170 -4.54 14.38 -15.36
N GLY A 171 -3.51 13.76 -15.94
CA GLY A 171 -2.34 14.45 -16.48
C GLY A 171 -1.33 14.92 -15.42
N ASN A 172 -1.43 14.47 -14.16
CA ASN A 172 -0.48 14.88 -13.13
C ASN A 172 0.75 13.97 -13.12
N PRO A 173 1.97 14.52 -12.92
CA PRO A 173 3.17 13.71 -12.81
C PRO A 173 3.10 12.75 -11.63
N LEU A 174 3.50 11.50 -11.86
CA LEU A 174 3.54 10.45 -10.86
C LEU A 174 4.83 10.52 -10.03
N PRO A 175 4.75 10.38 -8.69
CA PRO A 175 5.91 10.54 -7.81
C PRO A 175 6.90 9.38 -7.87
N LYS A 176 8.16 9.70 -7.53
CA LYS A 176 9.18 8.74 -7.10
C LYS A 176 9.27 8.75 -5.57
N PHE A 177 9.67 7.64 -4.97
CA PHE A 177 9.78 7.51 -3.51
C PHE A 177 11.13 6.92 -3.18
N LYS A 178 11.92 7.68 -2.44
CA LYS A 178 13.15 7.20 -1.85
C LYS A 178 12.84 6.74 -0.44
N VAL A 179 12.87 5.42 -0.25
CA VAL A 179 12.56 4.78 1.02
C VAL A 179 13.85 4.29 1.64
N ARG A 180 14.06 4.64 2.91
CA ARG A 180 15.18 4.15 3.70
C ARG A 180 14.64 3.48 4.94
N ILE A 181 15.03 2.23 5.19
CA ILE A 181 14.73 1.53 6.44
C ILE A 181 16.04 1.08 7.08
N TRP A 182 16.18 1.25 8.38
CA TRP A 182 17.41 0.89 9.08
C TRP A 182 17.22 0.55 10.55
N ASN A 183 18.22 -0.14 11.08
CA ASN A 183 18.42 -0.42 12.50
C ASN A 183 19.89 -0.10 12.85
N GLY A 184 20.38 -0.59 13.99
CA GLY A 184 21.77 -0.36 14.42
C GLY A 184 22.83 -1.11 13.61
N ARG A 185 22.44 -2.04 12.71
CA ARG A 185 23.34 -2.94 11.98
C ARG A 185 23.20 -2.81 10.47
N THR A 186 21.97 -2.70 9.97
CA THR A 186 21.64 -2.83 8.55
C THR A 186 20.82 -1.64 8.10
N GLN A 187 21.06 -1.19 6.87
CA GLN A 187 20.26 -0.19 6.18
C GLN A 187 19.90 -0.73 4.79
N ILE A 188 18.64 -0.56 4.40
CA ILE A 188 18.17 -0.76 3.03
C ILE A 188 17.70 0.58 2.51
N SER A 189 18.02 0.88 1.25
CA SER A 189 17.58 2.08 0.55
C SER A 189 17.09 1.69 -0.84
N ILE A 190 15.87 2.09 -1.17
CA ILE A 190 15.23 1.79 -2.45
C ILE A 190 14.65 3.07 -3.04
N LEU A 191 14.74 3.19 -4.36
CA LEU A 191 14.03 4.20 -5.13
C LEU A 191 12.94 3.47 -5.93
N VAL A 192 11.69 3.85 -5.72
CA VAL A 192 10.54 3.24 -6.40
C VAL A 192 9.75 4.30 -7.16
N ARG A 193 9.35 3.97 -8.39
CA ARG A 193 8.57 4.85 -9.27
C ARG A 193 7.12 4.39 -9.30
N ALA A 194 6.18 5.33 -9.08
CA ALA A 194 4.76 5.04 -9.23
C ALA A 194 4.40 4.94 -10.72
N VAL A 195 3.62 3.92 -11.06
CA VAL A 195 3.08 3.74 -12.44
C VAL A 195 1.59 4.04 -12.53
N SER A 196 0.93 4.17 -11.38
CA SER A 196 -0.49 4.52 -11.27
C SER A 196 -0.79 5.11 -9.89
N ARG A 197 -1.96 5.72 -9.75
CA ARG A 197 -2.50 6.28 -8.50
C ARG A 197 -3.93 5.82 -8.31
N ALA A 198 -4.22 5.19 -7.18
CA ALA A 198 -5.57 4.91 -6.75
C ALA A 198 -6.09 6.03 -5.84
N ARG A 199 -7.38 6.34 -5.97
CA ARG A 199 -8.07 7.37 -5.17
C ARG A 199 -9.20 6.70 -4.40
N TRP A 200 -9.23 6.95 -3.10
CA TRP A 200 -10.26 6.41 -2.21
C TRP A 200 -10.82 7.56 -1.39
N THR A 201 -12.14 7.66 -1.35
CA THR A 201 -12.85 8.62 -0.50
C THR A 201 -13.65 7.83 0.52
N PHE A 202 -13.27 7.95 1.79
CA PHE A 202 -14.03 7.32 2.88
C PHE A 202 -15.11 8.28 3.35
N ALA A 203 -16.35 8.08 2.91
CA ALA A 203 -17.51 8.75 3.48
C ALA A 203 -17.94 8.03 4.77
N GLN A 204 -17.46 8.46 5.93
CA GLN A 204 -17.95 7.97 7.21
C GLN A 204 -19.06 8.88 7.75
N SER A 205 -20.17 8.29 8.21
CA SER A 205 -21.21 9.03 8.93
C SER A 205 -20.63 9.52 10.27
N PRO A 206 -20.65 10.83 10.58
CA PRO A 206 -19.99 11.34 11.76
C PRO A 206 -20.68 10.86 13.04
N ARG A 207 -19.94 10.23 13.96
CA ARG A 207 -20.39 10.16 15.37
C ARG A 207 -20.25 11.51 16.09
N ALA A 208 -19.60 12.52 15.49
CA ALA A 208 -19.25 13.78 16.19
C ALA A 208 -19.20 15.07 15.32
N ARG A 209 -19.97 15.20 14.23
CA ARG A 209 -20.08 16.46 13.44
C ARG A 209 -18.74 17.07 12.96
N VAL A 210 -17.72 16.27 12.70
CA VAL A 210 -16.50 16.69 11.99
C VAL A 210 -16.46 15.92 10.67
N TRP A 211 -16.43 16.64 9.55
CA TRP A 211 -16.17 16.07 8.23
C TRP A 211 -14.66 15.87 8.12
N SER A 212 -14.20 14.63 8.10
CA SER A 212 -12.84 14.31 7.67
C SER A 212 -12.94 13.59 6.33
N ALA A 213 -12.74 14.31 5.22
CA ALA A 213 -12.39 13.69 3.96
C ALA A 213 -10.95 13.20 4.10
N ILE A 214 -10.78 11.96 4.54
CA ILE A 214 -9.46 11.33 4.46
C ILE A 214 -9.39 10.75 3.05
N SER A 215 -8.61 11.40 2.21
CA SER A 215 -8.14 10.84 0.95
C SER A 215 -6.80 10.17 1.22
N PRO A 216 -6.74 8.87 1.56
CA PRO A 216 -5.47 8.17 1.48
C PRO A 216 -5.10 8.09 0.00
N THR A 217 -4.15 8.92 -0.42
CA THR A 217 -3.51 8.74 -1.73
C THR A 217 -2.68 7.47 -1.64
N MET A 218 -3.20 6.39 -2.20
CA MET A 218 -2.48 5.13 -2.30
C MET A 218 -1.85 5.07 -3.69
N SER A 219 -0.53 5.29 -3.77
CA SER A 219 0.23 5.02 -4.99
C SER A 219 0.49 3.52 -5.07
N THR A 220 -0.39 2.80 -5.78
CA THR A 220 -0.35 1.33 -5.87
C THR A 220 0.12 0.91 -7.26
N LEU A 221 1.45 0.83 -7.41
CA LEU A 221 2.24 -0.15 -8.17
C LEU A 221 3.63 0.47 -8.30
N TRP A 222 4.64 -0.25 -7.83
CA TRP A 222 6.04 0.15 -7.97
C TRP A 222 6.68 -0.72 -9.04
N ARG A 223 7.32 -0.11 -10.03
CA ARG A 223 8.27 -0.83 -10.88
C ARG A 223 9.67 -0.64 -10.28
N TYR A 224 10.34 -1.74 -9.96
CA TYR A 224 11.76 -1.73 -9.60
C TYR A 224 12.58 -1.71 -10.89
N SER A 225 13.35 -0.64 -11.13
CA SER A 225 14.38 -0.62 -12.17
C SER A 225 15.68 -1.17 -11.58
N ARG A 226 16.25 -2.21 -12.21
CA ARG A 226 17.61 -2.67 -11.89
C ARG A 226 18.65 -1.66 -12.36
#